data_AF-A0A8C2PS58-F1
#
_entry.id   AF-A0A8C2PS58-F1
#
_cell.length_a   1.000
_cell.length_b   1.000
_cell.length_c   1.000
_cell.angle_alpha   90.00
_cell.angle_beta   90.00
_cell.angle_gamma   90.00
#
_symmetry.space_group_name_H-M   'P 1'
#
loop_
_entity.id
_entity.type
_entity.pdbx_description
1 polymer ?
#
loop_
_entity_poly.entity_id
_entity_poly.type
_entity_poly.pdbx_seq_one_letter_code
_entity_poly.pdbx_strand_id
1 'polypeptide(L)'
;MASKKLRRTGVSTELCERLKRHQLETCQDVLSTTPVELMRLAGLSYPAALDLLQLLSKACAPAVSSLCFSTSLPALDRLLRGGLPRGALTEVVYRCICFRSP
;
A
#
# COMPACT_ATOMS: atom_id res chain seq x y z
N MET A 1 7.15 -4.43 -3.74
CA MET A 1 7.23 -2.96 -3.87
C MET A 1 7.71 -2.26 -2.61
N ALA A 2 7.59 -2.87 -1.42
CA ALA A 2 7.93 -2.25 -0.14
C ALA A 2 9.45 -1.99 0.08
N SER A 3 10.32 -2.73 -0.62
CA SER A 3 11.79 -2.60 -0.56
C SER A 3 12.41 -1.65 -1.59
N LYS A 4 11.62 -0.79 -2.25
CA LYS A 4 12.17 0.18 -3.21
C LYS A 4 13.12 1.12 -2.45
N LYS A 5 14.39 1.15 -2.86
CA LYS A 5 15.39 2.05 -2.26
C LYS A 5 15.02 3.51 -2.56
N LEU A 6 15.05 4.36 -1.54
CA LEU A 6 14.70 5.79 -1.61
C LEU A 6 15.40 6.52 -2.77
N ARG A 7 16.65 6.16 -3.09
CA ARG A 7 17.43 6.72 -4.21
C ARG A 7 16.77 6.61 -5.59
N ARG A 8 15.82 5.69 -5.77
CA ARG A 8 15.10 5.49 -7.05
C ARG A 8 13.81 6.30 -7.19
N THR A 9 13.46 7.10 -6.18
CA THR A 9 12.19 7.84 -6.14
C THR A 9 12.31 9.33 -6.43
N GLY A 10 13.52 9.86 -6.68
CA GLY A 10 13.75 11.28 -6.97
C GLY A 10 13.91 12.17 -5.72
N VAL A 11 13.99 11.56 -4.53
CA VAL A 11 14.33 12.27 -3.29
C VAL A 11 15.78 12.77 -3.34
N SER A 12 16.03 13.99 -2.87
CA SER A 12 17.38 14.57 -2.78
C SER A 12 18.35 13.63 -2.05
N THR A 13 19.56 13.51 -2.58
CA THR A 13 20.62 12.64 -2.04
C THR A 13 20.97 13.00 -0.60
N GLU A 14 20.92 14.27 -0.23
CA GLU A 14 21.17 14.76 1.12
C GLU A 14 20.11 14.27 2.11
N LEU A 15 18.83 14.36 1.73
CA LEU A 15 17.73 13.84 2.54
C LEU A 15 17.80 12.33 2.68
N CYS A 16 18.18 11.64 1.61
CA CYS A 16 18.35 10.18 1.62
C CYS A 16 19.44 9.73 2.61
N GLU A 17 20.55 10.47 2.71
CA GLU A 17 21.60 10.17 3.70
C GLU A 17 21.18 10.51 5.13
N ARG A 18 20.39 11.57 5.35
CA ARG A 18 19.83 11.88 6.67
C ARG A 18 18.87 10.79 7.16
N LEU A 19 17.99 10.31 6.28
CA LEU A 19 17.03 9.25 6.59
C LEU A 19 17.73 7.91 6.91
N LYS A 20 18.81 7.58 6.18
CA LYS A 20 19.63 6.39 6.47
C LYS A 20 20.26 6.40 7.86
N ARG A 21 20.69 7.57 8.35
CA ARG A 21 21.25 7.69 9.73
C ARG A 21 20.24 7.31 10.81
N HIS A 22 18.95 7.40 10.48
CA HIS A 22 17.84 7.01 11.35
C HIS A 22 17.24 5.64 11.00
N GLN A 23 17.97 4.79 10.27
CA GLN A 23 17.56 3.44 9.85
C GLN A 23 16.34 3.40 8.89
N LEU A 24 16.02 4.52 8.24
CA LEU A 24 14.96 4.59 7.23
C LEU A 24 15.58 4.38 5.85
N GLU A 25 15.75 3.12 5.45
CA GLU A 25 16.41 2.76 4.18
C GLU A 25 15.43 2.51 3.03
N THR A 26 14.22 2.07 3.35
CA THR A 26 13.20 1.73 2.37
C THR A 26 12.09 2.77 2.32
N CYS A 27 11.37 2.81 1.20
CA CYS A 27 10.17 3.65 1.10
C CYS A 27 9.08 3.19 2.07
N GLN A 28 9.03 1.89 2.42
CA GLN A 28 8.08 1.38 3.41
C GLN A 28 8.36 1.96 4.79
N ASP A 29 9.62 2.03 5.21
CA ASP A 29 9.99 2.56 6.54
C ASP A 29 9.52 4.01 6.65
N VAL A 30 9.79 4.82 5.63
CA VAL A 30 9.39 6.24 5.59
C VAL A 30 7.87 6.39 5.53
N LEU A 31 7.17 5.62 4.70
CA LEU A 31 5.70 5.67 4.60
C LEU A 31 4.99 5.16 5.85
N SER A 32 5.68 4.40 6.71
CA SER A 32 5.16 3.91 7.99
C SER A 32 5.37 4.91 9.13
N THR A 33 6.15 5.98 8.90
CA THR A 33 6.38 7.04 9.89
C THR A 33 5.40 8.19 9.75
N THR A 34 5.10 8.85 10.86
CA THR A 34 4.26 10.04 10.86
C THR A 34 5.00 11.26 10.33
N PRO A 35 4.29 12.27 9.78
CA PRO A 35 4.92 13.52 9.33
C PRO A 35 5.74 14.21 10.44
N VAL A 36 5.27 14.14 11.69
CA VAL A 36 5.94 14.74 12.85
C VAL A 36 7.24 14.00 13.20
N GLU A 37 7.28 12.68 13.07
CA GLU A 37 8.52 11.91 13.21
C GLU A 37 9.52 12.24 12.11
N LEU A 38 9.05 12.40 10.86
CA LEU A 38 9.91 12.83 9.76
C LEU A 38 10.48 14.23 9.97
N MET A 39 9.70 15.15 10.53
CA MET A 39 10.21 16.47 10.91
C MET A 39 11.32 16.36 11.97
N ARG A 40 11.14 15.49 12.98
CA ARG A 40 12.13 15.29 14.05
C ARG A 40 13.41 14.59 13.56
N LEU A 41 13.28 13.55 12.75
CA LEU A 41 14.40 12.73 12.27
C LEU A 41 15.16 13.42 11.12
N ALA A 42 14.44 13.96 10.15
CA ALA A 42 15.03 14.57 8.96
C ALA A 42 15.10 16.11 9.03
N GLY A 43 14.73 16.73 10.15
CA GLY A 43 14.76 18.18 10.34
C GLY A 43 14.03 18.95 9.24
N LEU A 44 12.91 18.41 8.78
CA LEU A 44 12.09 18.98 7.72
C LEU A 44 11.03 19.91 8.30
N SER A 45 10.59 20.89 7.51
CA SER A 45 9.36 21.61 7.79
C SER A 45 8.15 20.69 7.56
N TYR A 46 7.04 20.97 8.23
CA TYR A 46 5.79 20.22 8.06
C TYR A 46 5.34 20.08 6.59
N PRO A 47 5.30 21.15 5.76
CA PRO A 47 4.92 21.01 4.35
C PRO A 47 5.92 20.16 3.56
N ALA A 48 7.23 20.30 3.80
CA ALA A 48 8.24 19.48 3.12
C ALA A 48 8.12 18.00 3.48
N ALA A 49 7.76 17.67 4.73
CA ALA A 49 7.49 16.30 5.16
C ALA A 49 6.26 15.70 4.45
N LEU A 50 5.18 16.50 4.28
CA LEU A 50 4.00 16.07 3.54
C LEU A 50 4.29 15.86 2.05
N ASP A 51 5.02 16.76 1.41
CA ASP A 51 5.40 16.65 0.00
C ASP A 51 6.24 15.39 -0.24
N LEU A 52 7.18 15.11 0.66
CA LEU A 52 8.01 13.91 0.61
C LEU A 52 7.17 12.63 0.73
N LEU A 53 6.23 12.58 1.69
CA LEU A 53 5.32 11.45 1.85
C LEU A 53 4.42 11.25 0.63
N GLN A 54 3.89 12.33 0.04
CA GLN A 54 3.09 12.25 -1.17
C GLN A 54 3.90 11.75 -2.37
N LEU A 55 5.13 12.23 -2.54
CA LEU A 55 6.02 11.82 -3.63
C LEU A 55 6.37 10.33 -3.52
N LEU A 56 6.74 9.87 -2.32
CA LEU A 56 7.01 8.45 -2.07
C LEU A 56 5.76 7.60 -2.23
N SER A 57 4.60 8.07 -1.74
CA SER A 57 3.33 7.37 -1.89
C SER A 57 3.01 7.15 -3.37
N LYS A 58 3.14 8.17 -4.23
CA LYS A 58 2.93 8.03 -5.68
C LYS A 58 3.94 7.10 -6.34
N ALA A 59 5.21 7.13 -5.91
CA ALA A 59 6.26 6.28 -6.47
C ALA A 59 6.15 4.80 -6.05
N CYS A 60 5.49 4.54 -4.92
CA CYS A 60 5.29 3.21 -4.34
C CYS A 60 3.87 2.67 -4.52
N ALA A 61 2.90 3.52 -4.84
CA ALA A 61 1.53 3.12 -5.10
C ALA A 61 1.54 2.07 -6.22
N PRO A 62 1.04 0.85 -5.97
CA PRO A 62 0.87 -0.10 -7.04
C PRO A 62 -0.13 0.48 -8.04
N ALA A 63 0.13 0.31 -9.34
CA ALA A 63 -0.90 0.53 -10.33
C ALA A 63 -2.05 -0.42 -9.98
N VAL A 64 -3.20 0.14 -9.59
CA VAL A 64 -4.45 -0.61 -9.36
C VAL A 64 -4.91 -1.13 -10.72
N SER A 65 -4.27 -2.21 -11.14
CA SER A 65 -4.72 -2.96 -12.29
C SER A 65 -6.03 -3.65 -11.89
N SER A 66 -7.07 -3.46 -12.68
CA SER A 66 -8.39 -4.08 -12.52
C SER A 66 -8.33 -5.58 -12.85
N LEU A 67 -7.33 -6.28 -12.30
CA LEU A 67 -7.12 -7.69 -12.49
C LEU A 67 -8.01 -8.43 -11.50
N CYS A 68 -8.91 -9.25 -12.02
CA CYS A 68 -9.73 -10.13 -11.22
C CYS A 68 -9.04 -11.49 -11.04
N PHE A 69 -9.16 -12.08 -9.86
CA PHE A 69 -8.85 -13.48 -9.63
C PHE A 69 -10.04 -14.33 -10.07
N SER A 70 -9.82 -15.26 -10.99
CA SER A 70 -10.81 -16.29 -11.31
C SER A 70 -11.04 -17.21 -10.11
N THR A 71 -12.29 -17.53 -9.84
CA THR A 71 -12.69 -18.53 -8.85
C THR A 71 -12.73 -19.92 -9.48
N SER A 72 -12.86 -20.96 -8.66
CA SER A 72 -13.08 -22.34 -9.16
C SER A 72 -14.46 -22.56 -9.78
N LEU A 73 -15.33 -21.53 -9.79
CA LEU A 73 -16.73 -21.59 -10.22
C LEU A 73 -16.97 -20.57 -11.35
N PRO A 74 -16.99 -20.99 -12.63
CA PRO A 74 -17.14 -20.07 -13.78
C PRO A 74 -18.45 -19.28 -13.79
N ALA A 75 -19.50 -19.79 -13.14
CA ALA A 75 -20.77 -19.07 -12.98
C ALA A 75 -20.63 -17.90 -11.98
N LEU A 76 -19.86 -18.09 -10.91
CA LEU A 76 -19.57 -17.06 -9.92
C LEU A 76 -18.70 -15.96 -10.53
N ASP A 77 -17.70 -16.32 -11.34
CA ASP A 77 -16.87 -15.35 -12.06
C ASP A 77 -17.70 -14.45 -12.99
N ARG A 78 -18.69 -15.01 -13.69
CA ARG A 78 -19.61 -14.22 -14.53
C ARG A 78 -20.44 -13.25 -13.69
N LEU A 79 -20.94 -13.69 -12.55
CA LEU A 79 -21.71 -12.84 -11.63
C LEU A 79 -20.86 -11.70 -11.05
N LEU A 80 -19.59 -11.99 -10.78
CA LEU A 80 -18.57 -11.03 -10.33
C LEU A 80 -17.91 -10.25 -11.49
N ARG A 81 -18.42 -10.36 -12.72
CA ARG A 81 -17.91 -9.65 -13.92
C ARG A 81 -16.41 -9.89 -14.18
N GLY A 82 -15.93 -11.11 -13.97
CA GLY A 82 -14.56 -11.53 -14.23
C GLY A 82 -13.83 -12.10 -13.00
N GLY A 83 -14.49 -12.17 -11.84
CA GLY A 83 -13.93 -12.76 -10.62
C GLY A 83 -13.71 -11.74 -9.49
N LEU A 84 -12.86 -12.07 -8.51
CA LEU A 84 -12.63 -11.22 -7.33
C LEU A 84 -11.61 -10.10 -7.64
N PRO A 85 -11.94 -8.83 -7.39
CA PRO A 85 -11.03 -7.71 -7.68
C PRO A 85 -9.75 -7.75 -6.84
N ARG A 86 -8.59 -7.64 -7.48
CA ARG A 86 -7.30 -7.46 -6.78
C ARG A 86 -7.23 -6.09 -6.12
N GLY A 87 -6.73 -6.06 -4.89
CA GLY A 87 -6.52 -4.82 -4.14
C GLY A 87 -7.77 -4.25 -3.46
N ALA A 88 -8.88 -5.00 -3.46
CA ALA A 88 -10.08 -4.68 -2.70
C ALA A 88 -10.38 -5.80 -1.69
N LEU A 89 -10.93 -5.43 -0.54
CA LEU A 89 -11.49 -6.37 0.42
C LEU A 89 -12.86 -6.85 -0.08
N THR A 90 -13.03 -8.16 -0.22
CA THR A 90 -14.30 -8.79 -0.57
C THR A 90 -14.81 -9.60 0.60
N GLU A 91 -16.03 -9.31 1.06
CA GLU A 91 -16.68 -10.00 2.17
C GLU A 91 -17.63 -11.08 1.64
N VAL A 92 -17.54 -12.28 2.19
CA VAL A 92 -18.42 -13.40 1.85
C VAL A 92 -19.34 -13.67 3.04
N VAL A 93 -20.62 -13.32 2.88
CA VAL A 93 -21.65 -13.55 3.90
C VAL A 93 -22.41 -14.83 3.56
N TYR A 94 -22.43 -15.78 4.49
CA TYR A 94 -23.18 -17.03 4.39
C TYR A 94 -24.24 -17.13 5.47
N ARG A 95 -25.41 -17.67 5.12
CA ARG A 95 -26.47 -18.01 6.06
C ARG A 95 -26.49 -19.53 6.25
N CYS A 96 -26.06 -20.01 7.41
CA CYS A 96 -26.21 -21.42 7.76
C CYS A 96 -27.69 -21.71 8.05
N ILE A 97 -28.34 -22.45 7.15
CA ILE A 97 -29.58 -23.15 7.43
C ILE A 97 -29.21 -24.53 7.96
N CYS A 98 -29.20 -24.69 9.28
CA CYS A 98 -29.12 -26.01 9.87
C CYS A 98 -30.37 -26.79 9.47
N PHE A 99 -30.22 -27.81 8.63
CA PHE A 99 -31.26 -28.79 8.39
C PHE A 99 -31.53 -29.51 9.72
N ARG A 100 -32.65 -29.20 10.35
CA ARG A 100 -33.20 -30.05 11.40
C ARG A 100 -33.92 -31.18 10.67
N SER A 101 -33.24 -32.32 10.57
CA SER A 101 -33.83 -33.58 10.10
C SER A 101 -35.06 -33.91 10.96
N PRO A 102 -36.19 -34.36 10.36
CA PRO A 102 -37.39 -34.77 11.09
C PRO A 102 -37.15 -36.01 11.97
#